data_AF-A0AAP0RTK3-F1
#
_entry.id   AF-A0AAP0RTK3-F1
#
_cell.length_a   1.000
_cell.length_b   1.000
_cell.length_c   1.000
_cell.angle_alpha   90.00
_cell.angle_beta   90.00
_cell.angle_gamma   90.00
#
_symmetry.space_group_name_H-M   'P 1'
#
loop_
_entity.id
_entity.type
_entity.pdbx_description
1 polymer ?
#
loop_
_entity_poly.entity_id
_entity_poly.type
_entity_poly.pdbx_seq_one_letter_code
_entity_poly.pdbx_strand_id
1 'polypeptide(L)'
;MEDDPFKKGTVVEVSGEDEGFRGSWYLATILKPISKKTNKLYLQYHTLMAENDPTEHLRESVDVVQVRPKPPREANRSFKLSEEVDAFHNDGWWEGVVTEVLENKRYSVFFRTSRKQIQFDEKDLRLHREWVHGKWVPPLGESLS
;
A
#
# COMPACT_ATOMS: atom_id res chain seq x y z
N MET A 1 -22.59 4.18 14.02
CA MET A 1 -21.98 4.94 12.90
C MET A 1 -20.71 4.21 12.59
N GLU A 2 -20.60 3.61 11.41
CA GLU A 2 -19.31 3.14 10.91
C GLU A 2 -18.41 4.37 10.79
N ASP A 3 -17.18 4.27 11.30
CA ASP A 3 -16.21 5.36 11.25
C ASP A 3 -15.82 5.57 9.77
N ASP A 4 -16.17 6.73 9.19
CA ASP A 4 -15.86 7.03 7.79
C ASP A 4 -14.34 7.00 7.58
N PRO A 5 -13.80 6.02 6.80
CA PRO A 5 -12.37 5.88 6.64
C PRO A 5 -11.76 6.99 5.78
N PHE A 6 -12.57 7.85 5.14
CA PHE A 6 -12.10 8.86 4.19
C PHE A 6 -12.34 10.31 4.66
N LYS A 7 -12.29 10.54 5.98
CA LYS A 7 -12.32 11.88 6.59
C LYS A 7 -10.97 12.61 6.51
N LYS A 8 -11.01 13.95 6.62
CA LYS A 8 -9.82 14.79 6.69
C LYS A 8 -8.91 14.36 7.87
N GLY A 9 -7.62 14.27 7.60
CA GLY A 9 -6.60 13.85 8.56
C GLY A 9 -6.35 12.35 8.60
N THR A 10 -7.20 11.53 7.97
CA THR A 10 -6.97 10.08 7.90
C THR A 10 -5.81 9.75 6.97
N VAL A 11 -4.99 8.78 7.39
CA VAL A 11 -3.94 8.17 6.57
C VAL A 11 -4.52 7.02 5.76
N VAL A 12 -4.28 7.05 4.46
CA VAL A 12 -4.79 6.11 3.46
C VAL A 12 -3.64 5.62 2.56
N GLU A 13 -3.92 4.61 1.74
CA GLU A 13 -3.06 4.20 0.64
C GLU A 13 -3.73 4.54 -0.69
N VAL A 14 -2.93 4.99 -1.65
CA VAL A 14 -3.35 5.36 -3.00
C VAL A 14 -2.63 4.47 -4.02
N SER A 15 -3.37 3.92 -4.99
CA SER A 15 -2.82 3.10 -6.06
C SER A 15 -2.06 3.93 -7.09
N GLY A 16 -0.89 3.46 -7.52
CA GLY A 16 -0.20 4.00 -8.69
C GLY A 16 -0.79 3.41 -9.98
N GLU A 17 -1.43 4.23 -10.81
CA GLU A 17 -2.08 3.77 -12.06
C GLU A 17 -1.22 3.96 -13.31
N ASP A 18 -0.28 4.90 -13.24
CA ASP A 18 0.61 5.25 -14.34
C ASP A 18 1.52 4.07 -14.72
N GLU A 19 1.91 4.02 -15.99
CA GLU A 19 2.84 2.99 -16.46
C GLU A 19 4.14 3.05 -15.65
N GLY A 20 4.53 1.90 -15.10
CA GLY A 20 5.66 1.79 -14.18
C GLY A 20 5.30 1.82 -12.70
N PHE A 21 4.11 2.31 -12.34
CA PHE A 21 3.61 2.38 -10.96
C PHE A 21 2.50 1.37 -10.64
N ARG A 22 1.97 0.66 -11.65
CA ARG A 22 0.94 -0.37 -11.45
C ARG A 22 1.36 -1.46 -10.46
N GLY A 23 0.49 -1.70 -9.49
CA GLY A 23 0.71 -2.63 -8.37
C GLY A 23 1.42 -1.99 -7.17
N SER A 24 1.62 -0.65 -7.19
CA SER A 24 2.17 0.08 -6.04
C SER A 24 1.08 0.79 -5.24
N TRP A 25 1.34 0.94 -3.94
CA TRP A 25 0.52 1.65 -2.97
C TRP A 25 1.37 2.67 -2.20
N TYR A 26 0.95 3.92 -2.20
CA TYR A 26 1.64 5.02 -1.54
C TYR A 26 0.83 5.56 -0.37
N LEU A 27 1.50 5.81 0.76
CA LEU A 27 0.86 6.42 1.92
C LEU A 27 0.56 7.90 1.66
N ALA A 28 -0.64 8.32 2.04
CA ALA A 28 -1.07 9.72 1.95
C ALA A 28 -1.99 10.11 3.12
N THR A 29 -2.05 11.41 3.41
CA THR A 29 -3.02 12.00 4.35
C THR A 29 -4.09 12.77 3.60
N ILE A 30 -5.35 12.51 3.91
CA ILE A 30 -6.48 13.25 3.34
C ILE A 30 -6.50 14.69 3.85
N LEU A 31 -6.39 15.65 2.95
CA LEU A 31 -6.46 17.08 3.26
C LEU A 31 -7.88 17.64 3.12
N LYS A 32 -8.66 17.12 2.16
CA LYS A 32 -10.09 17.42 2.00
C LYS A 32 -10.87 16.12 1.75
N PRO A 33 -12.04 15.94 2.39
CA PRO A 33 -12.88 14.76 2.23
C PRO A 33 -13.46 14.68 0.82
N ILE A 34 -14.19 13.60 0.53
CA ILE A 34 -14.74 13.30 -0.79
C ILE A 34 -15.62 14.46 -1.29
N SER A 35 -15.29 14.97 -2.47
CA SER A 35 -16.13 15.93 -3.19
C SER A 35 -17.35 15.22 -3.78
N LYS A 36 -18.56 15.60 -3.36
CA LYS A 36 -19.82 15.05 -3.91
C LYS A 36 -20.02 15.32 -5.41
N LYS A 37 -19.33 16.32 -5.96
CA LYS A 37 -19.46 16.70 -7.39
C LYS A 37 -18.55 15.87 -8.30
N THR A 38 -17.36 15.51 -7.80
CA THR A 38 -16.30 14.90 -8.61
C THR A 38 -15.95 13.49 -8.17
N ASN A 39 -16.43 13.04 -7.01
CA ASN A 39 -16.06 11.77 -6.37
C ASN A 39 -14.54 11.59 -6.18
N LYS A 40 -13.85 12.71 -5.91
CA LYS A 40 -12.39 12.76 -5.69
C LYS A 40 -12.05 13.20 -4.27
N LEU A 41 -10.89 12.73 -3.79
CA LEU A 41 -10.23 13.14 -2.54
C LEU A 41 -9.05 14.05 -2.85
N TYR A 42 -8.81 15.07 -2.02
CA TYR A 42 -7.56 15.85 -2.10
C TYR A 42 -6.65 15.44 -0.95
N LEU A 43 -5.44 15.00 -1.27
CA LEU A 43 -4.51 14.38 -0.32
C LEU A 43 -3.08 14.86 -0.52
N GLN A 44 -2.22 14.53 0.45
CA GLN A 44 -0.78 14.74 0.39
C GLN A 44 -0.05 13.42 0.62
N TYR A 45 0.85 13.04 -0.27
CA TYR A 45 1.68 11.85 -0.12
C TYR A 45 2.72 12.01 1.00
N HIS A 46 3.13 10.90 1.60
CA HIS A 46 4.12 10.90 2.69
C HIS A 46 5.55 10.79 2.18
N THR A 47 5.75 10.29 0.96
CA THR A 47 7.08 9.97 0.43
C THR A 47 7.31 10.48 -0.99
N LEU A 48 6.24 10.78 -1.75
CA LEU A 48 6.36 11.39 -3.07
C LEU A 48 6.49 12.92 -2.95
N MET A 49 7.50 13.48 -3.62
CA MET A 49 7.78 14.92 -3.63
C MET A 49 7.16 15.59 -4.85
N ALA A 50 6.86 16.89 -4.74
CA ALA A 50 6.33 17.68 -5.84
C ALA A 50 7.41 17.89 -6.92
N GLU A 51 7.02 17.83 -8.20
CA GLU A 51 7.96 17.98 -9.33
C GLU A 51 8.61 19.37 -9.36
N ASN A 52 7.86 20.40 -8.99
CA ASN A 52 8.29 21.79 -9.02
C ASN A 52 9.04 22.23 -7.77
N ASP A 53 8.92 21.48 -6.67
CA ASP A 53 9.60 21.77 -5.41
C ASP A 53 9.90 20.45 -4.66
N PRO A 54 11.15 19.94 -4.71
CA PRO A 54 11.53 18.70 -4.05
C PRO A 54 11.62 18.83 -2.52
N THR A 55 11.29 19.98 -1.94
CA THR A 55 11.14 20.17 -0.49
C THR A 55 9.70 20.02 -0.02
N GLU A 56 8.75 20.05 -0.95
CA GLU A 56 7.33 19.83 -0.68
C GLU A 56 6.88 18.44 -1.12
N HIS A 57 5.96 17.86 -0.35
CA HIS A 57 5.34 16.59 -0.74
C HIS A 57 4.27 16.81 -1.81
N LEU A 58 4.14 15.86 -2.72
CA LEU A 58 3.12 15.86 -3.76
C LEU A 58 1.71 15.90 -3.15
N ARG A 59 0.87 16.78 -3.70
CA ARG A 59 -0.55 16.90 -3.37
C ARG A 59 -1.38 16.87 -4.63
N GLU A 60 -2.43 16.07 -4.64
CA GLU A 60 -3.28 15.95 -5.82
C GLU A 60 -4.72 15.53 -5.48
N SER A 61 -5.57 15.57 -6.50
CA SER A 61 -6.96 15.09 -6.42
C SER A 61 -7.10 13.73 -7.10
N VAL A 62 -7.31 12.67 -6.31
CA VAL A 62 -7.42 11.29 -6.80
C VAL A 62 -8.86 10.79 -6.76
N ASP A 63 -9.21 9.84 -7.63
CA ASP A 63 -10.52 9.20 -7.59
C ASP A 63 -10.63 8.29 -6.37
N VAL A 64 -11.79 8.28 -5.71
CA VAL A 64 -12.00 7.47 -4.49
C VAL A 64 -11.74 5.98 -4.72
N VAL A 65 -11.92 5.49 -5.95
CA VAL A 65 -11.65 4.08 -6.31
C VAL A 65 -10.17 3.71 -6.25
N GLN A 66 -9.26 4.68 -6.30
CA GLN A 66 -7.82 4.48 -6.16
C GLN A 66 -7.37 4.46 -4.70
N VAL A 67 -8.26 4.77 -3.76
CA VAL A 67 -7.91 4.97 -2.36
C VAL A 67 -8.49 3.86 -1.50
N ARG A 68 -7.65 3.30 -0.63
CA ARG A 68 -8.06 2.35 0.42
C ARG A 68 -7.57 2.82 1.79
N PRO A 69 -8.18 2.36 2.89
CA PRO A 69 -7.63 2.60 4.22
C PRO A 69 -6.20 2.04 4.32
N LYS A 70 -5.45 2.42 5.34
CA LYS A 70 -4.18 1.74 5.62
C LYS A 70 -4.45 0.28 6.02
N PRO A 71 -3.82 -0.73 5.40
CA PRO A 71 -4.04 -2.12 5.75
C PRO A 71 -3.56 -2.41 7.17
N PRO A 72 -4.23 -3.33 7.88
CA PRO A 72 -3.79 -3.77 9.19
C PRO A 72 -2.44 -4.48 9.05
N ARG A 73 -1.54 -4.25 10.03
CA ARG A 73 -0.20 -4.84 10.02
C ARG A 73 -0.15 -6.01 10.99
N GLU A 74 0.30 -7.16 10.50
CA GLU A 74 0.70 -8.28 11.35
C GLU A 74 2.14 -8.05 11.80
N ALA A 75 2.37 -8.11 13.11
CA ALA A 75 3.73 -8.07 13.65
C ALA A 75 4.34 -9.48 13.59
N ASN A 76 5.62 -9.57 13.26
CA ASN A 76 6.41 -10.80 13.38
C ASN A 76 5.89 -11.98 12.52
N ARG A 77 5.42 -11.73 11.30
CA ARG A 77 4.90 -12.76 10.38
C ARG A 77 6.04 -13.39 9.58
N SER A 78 6.08 -14.72 9.53
CA SER A 78 6.90 -15.43 8.54
C SER A 78 6.12 -15.69 7.25
N PHE A 79 6.74 -15.44 6.10
CA PHE A 79 6.15 -15.72 4.79
C PHE A 79 6.53 -17.11 4.25
N LYS A 80 5.69 -17.64 3.36
CA LYS A 80 5.91 -18.94 2.68
C LYS A 80 6.10 -18.74 1.18
N LEU A 81 6.69 -19.74 0.54
CA LEU A 81 6.77 -19.81 -0.92
C LEU A 81 5.37 -19.63 -1.54
N SER A 82 5.30 -18.83 -2.59
CA SER A 82 4.08 -18.48 -3.33
C SER A 82 3.05 -17.64 -2.58
N GLU A 83 3.34 -17.14 -1.37
CA GLU A 83 2.49 -16.11 -0.76
C GLU A 83 2.61 -14.78 -1.51
N GLU A 84 1.47 -14.11 -1.68
CA GLU A 84 1.38 -12.75 -2.20
C GLU A 84 1.67 -11.76 -1.08
N VAL A 85 2.58 -10.83 -1.36
CA VAL A 85 3.08 -9.85 -0.40
C VAL A 85 3.10 -8.47 -1.05
N ASP A 86 2.99 -7.44 -0.23
CA ASP A 86 3.48 -6.13 -0.63
C ASP A 86 4.89 -5.94 -0.05
N ALA A 87 5.84 -5.55 -0.89
CA ALA A 87 7.21 -5.24 -0.50
C ALA A 87 7.46 -3.73 -0.51
N PHE A 88 8.04 -3.20 0.56
CA PHE A 88 8.37 -1.78 0.64
C PHE A 88 9.64 -1.49 -0.16
N HIS A 89 9.50 -0.76 -1.27
CA HIS A 89 10.58 -0.44 -2.20
C HIS A 89 10.29 0.89 -2.90
N ASN A 90 11.30 1.72 -3.15
CA ASN A 90 11.15 3.04 -3.80
C ASN A 90 9.93 3.80 -3.28
N ASP A 91 9.90 4.01 -1.96
CA ASP A 91 8.94 4.87 -1.28
C ASP A 91 7.47 4.40 -1.27
N GLY A 92 7.19 3.19 -1.78
CA GLY A 92 5.86 2.59 -1.84
C GLY A 92 5.84 1.10 -1.51
N TRP A 93 4.64 0.55 -1.39
CA TRP A 93 4.38 -0.87 -1.21
C TRP A 93 4.03 -1.50 -2.55
N TRP A 94 4.81 -2.50 -2.99
CA TRP A 94 4.68 -3.11 -4.31
C TRP A 94 4.22 -4.56 -4.21
N GLU A 95 3.15 -4.89 -4.93
CA GLU A 95 2.64 -6.25 -5.03
C GLU A 95 3.68 -7.18 -5.67
N GLY A 96 3.94 -8.31 -5.00
CA GLY A 96 4.85 -9.34 -5.45
C GLY A 96 4.50 -10.71 -4.88
N VAL A 97 5.25 -11.72 -5.32
CA VAL A 97 5.10 -13.09 -4.84
C VAL A 97 6.42 -13.60 -4.29
N VAL A 98 6.40 -14.26 -3.14
CA VAL A 98 7.57 -14.91 -2.57
C VAL A 98 7.97 -16.09 -3.46
N THR A 99 9.18 -16.06 -4.00
CA THR A 99 9.76 -17.14 -4.84
C THR A 99 10.83 -17.96 -4.12
N GLU A 100 11.31 -17.47 -2.97
CA GLU A 100 12.29 -18.19 -2.15
C GLU A 100 12.21 -17.73 -0.70
N VAL A 101 12.33 -18.69 0.23
CA VAL A 101 12.47 -18.43 1.67
C VAL A 101 13.92 -18.67 2.06
N LEU A 102 14.59 -17.63 2.54
CA LEU A 102 16.01 -17.62 2.89
C LEU A 102 16.20 -17.72 4.41
N GLU A 103 17.44 -17.95 4.83
CA GLU A 103 17.82 -17.90 6.24
C GLU A 103 17.62 -16.49 6.83
N ASN A 104 17.53 -16.40 8.17
CA ASN A 104 17.41 -15.14 8.91
C ASN A 104 16.18 -14.30 8.52
N LYS A 105 15.06 -14.96 8.20
CA LYS A 105 13.78 -14.32 7.83
C LYS A 105 13.90 -13.34 6.67
N ARG A 106 14.64 -13.75 5.65
CA ARG A 106 14.73 -13.05 4.37
C ARG A 106 13.98 -13.81 3.29
N TYR A 107 13.56 -13.08 2.27
CA TYR A 107 12.70 -13.62 1.21
C TYR A 107 13.11 -13.06 -0.14
N SER A 108 13.15 -13.90 -1.17
CA SER A 108 13.17 -13.42 -2.56
C SER A 108 11.73 -13.17 -3.01
N VAL A 109 11.45 -11.97 -3.51
CA VAL A 109 10.14 -11.57 -4.02
C VAL A 109 10.24 -11.24 -5.51
N PHE A 110 9.35 -11.82 -6.30
CA PHE A 110 9.22 -11.54 -7.73
C PHE A 110 8.08 -10.56 -8.01
N PHE A 111 8.38 -9.51 -8.77
CA PHE A 111 7.44 -8.49 -9.20
C PHE A 111 7.04 -8.73 -10.65
N ARG A 112 5.77 -9.07 -10.88
CA ARG A 112 5.26 -9.43 -12.22
C ARG A 112 5.38 -8.29 -13.22
N THR A 113 5.04 -7.07 -12.80
CA THR A 113 5.03 -5.87 -13.66
C THR A 113 6.42 -5.56 -14.20
N SER A 114 7.45 -5.60 -13.35
CA SER A 114 8.83 -5.26 -13.74
C SER A 114 9.68 -6.46 -14.14
N ARG A 115 9.20 -7.69 -13.94
CA ARG A 115 9.92 -8.96 -14.11
C ARG A 115 11.24 -9.02 -13.33
N LYS A 116 11.27 -8.40 -12.15
CA LYS A 116 12.45 -8.37 -11.27
C LYS A 116 12.24 -9.29 -10.07
N GLN A 117 13.35 -9.84 -9.58
CA GLN A 117 13.42 -10.52 -8.30
C GLN A 117 14.36 -9.75 -7.38
N ILE A 118 13.90 -9.45 -6.17
CA ILE A 118 14.65 -8.67 -5.16
C ILE A 118 14.51 -9.37 -3.81
N GLN A 119 15.56 -9.32 -2.99
CA GLN A 119 15.53 -9.86 -1.63
C GLN A 119 15.12 -8.80 -0.61
N PHE A 120 14.26 -9.18 0.33
CA PHE A 120 13.77 -8.32 1.40
C PHE A 120 13.93 -8.99 2.77
N ASP A 121 14.08 -8.16 3.80
CA ASP A 121 13.91 -8.56 5.19
C ASP A 121 12.40 -8.66 5.52
N GLU A 122 12.04 -9.49 6.50
CA GLU A 122 10.66 -9.62 7.01
C GLU A 122 9.97 -8.27 7.27
N LYS A 123 10.70 -7.30 7.85
CA LYS A 123 10.16 -5.99 8.24
C LYS A 123 9.71 -5.13 7.05
N ASP A 124 10.24 -5.41 5.86
CA ASP A 124 9.97 -4.69 4.62
C ASP A 124 8.89 -5.39 3.79
N LEU A 125 8.32 -6.49 4.31
CA LEU A 125 7.21 -7.20 3.71
C LEU A 125 5.96 -7.09 4.58
N ARG A 126 4.80 -7.19 3.93
CA ARG A 126 3.52 -7.43 4.56
C ARG A 126 2.68 -8.35 3.69
N LEU A 127 1.71 -9.04 4.29
CA LEU A 127 0.75 -9.82 3.51
C LEU A 127 -0.01 -8.90 2.56
N HIS A 128 -0.07 -9.26 1.28
CA HIS A 128 -0.89 -8.55 0.31
C HIS A 128 -2.37 -8.71 0.69
N ARG A 129 -3.11 -7.60 0.67
CA ARG A 129 -4.52 -7.55 1.05
C ARG A 129 -5.25 -6.60 0.12
N GLU A 130 -6.43 -7.01 -0.28
CA GLU A 130 -7.34 -6.21 -1.09
C GLU A 130 -8.42 -5.57 -0.23
N TRP A 131 -8.81 -4.34 -0.57
CA TRP A 131 -9.91 -3.63 0.09
C TRP A 131 -11.18 -3.77 -0.74
N VAL A 132 -12.05 -4.70 -0.34
CA VAL A 132 -13.24 -5.06 -1.10
C VAL A 132 -14.48 -4.86 -0.24
N HIS A 133 -15.42 -4.05 -0.72
CA HIS A 133 -16.71 -3.78 -0.05
C HIS A 133 -16.58 -3.42 1.44
N GLY A 134 -15.62 -2.56 1.78
CA GLY A 134 -15.43 -2.10 3.16
C GLY A 134 -14.69 -3.09 4.05
N LYS A 135 -14.04 -4.12 3.50
CA LYS A 135 -13.33 -5.15 4.26
C LYS A 135 -11.98 -5.49 3.64
N TRP A 136 -11.01 -5.80 4.49
CA TRP A 136 -9.73 -6.37 4.06
C TRP A 136 -9.89 -7.85 3.73
N VAL A 137 -9.37 -8.25 2.57
CA VAL A 137 -9.34 -9.64 2.11
C VAL A 137 -7.89 -10.03 1.77
N PRO A 138 -7.33 -11.06 2.41
CA PRO A 138 -7.88 -11.79 3.56
C PRO A 138 -8.15 -10.84 4.75
N PRO A 139 -8.90 -11.24 5.79
CA PRO A 139 -9.04 -10.47 7.03
C PRO A 139 -7.77 -10.52 7.88
N LEU A 140 -7.58 -9.58 8.81
CA LEU A 140 -6.46 -9.67 9.76
C LEU A 140 -6.60 -11.00 10.50
N GLY A 141 -5.56 -11.85 10.50
CA GLY A 141 -5.63 -13.10 11.25
C GLY A 141 -5.92 -12.78 12.71
N GLU A 142 -6.98 -13.36 13.28
CA GLU A 142 -7.14 -13.35 14.72
C GLU A 142 -5.87 -13.99 15.28
N SER A 143 -5.15 -13.25 16.11
CA SER A 143 -4.05 -13.81 16.90
C SER A 143 -4.64 -15.03 17.60
N LEU A 144 -4.20 -16.23 17.21
CA LEU A 144 -4.42 -17.40 18.06
C LEU A 144 -3.56 -17.13 19.29
N SER A 145 -4.20 -16.54 20.29
CA SER A 145 -3.68 -16.33 21.64
C SER A 145 -3.43 -17.67 22.32
#